data_AF-A0A2A9A6G7-F1
#
_entry.id   AF-A0A2A9A6G7-F1
#
_cell.length_a   1.000
_cell.length_b   1.000
_cell.length_c   1.000
_cell.angle_alpha   90.00
_cell.angle_beta   90.00
_cell.angle_gamma   90.00
#
_symmetry.space_group_name_H-M   'P 1'
#
loop_
_entity.id
_entity.type
_entity.pdbx_description
1 polymer ?
#
loop_
_entity_poly.entity_id
_entity_poly.type
_entity_poly.pdbx_seq_one_letter_code
_entity_poly.pdbx_strand_id
1 'polypeptide(L)'
;MEKLLRNKYFHLHVKIIGVTIIFCSIVLLFINVIYGNALNVKWLNKKLGSLGEYGAMLAASLWILRHVWLFLKKKNIIGFKLIKDVYLFIKKFHVLIGYTVLAVSITHGIYFLLKGSRHILIFYSGIFSLFILIILGVVGFFLQKHNKKTNLILYRKAHQIIAIIFGIGLLIHLTV
;
A
#
# COMPACT_ATOMS: atom_id res chain seq x y z
N MET A 1 -13.55 -0.05 21.07
CA MET A 1 -12.58 0.15 19.97
C MET A 1 -11.18 0.54 20.44
N GLU A 2 -11.01 1.58 21.26
CA GLU A 2 -9.68 2.09 21.70
C GLU A 2 -8.79 1.03 22.39
N LYS A 3 -9.38 0.20 23.28
CA LYS A 3 -8.65 -0.89 23.96
C LYS A 3 -8.13 -1.95 22.98
N LEU A 4 -8.87 -2.23 21.91
CA LEU A 4 -8.51 -3.21 20.89
C LEU A 4 -7.34 -2.71 20.03
N LEU A 5 -7.36 -1.43 19.62
CA LEU A 5 -6.28 -0.81 18.86
C LEU A 5 -4.95 -0.71 19.61
N ARG A 6 -4.95 -0.88 20.94
CA ARG A 6 -3.74 -0.92 21.78
C ARG A 6 -3.34 -2.32 22.21
N ASN A 7 -4.16 -3.33 21.90
CA ASN A 7 -3.95 -4.70 22.34
C ASN A 7 -2.77 -5.34 21.56
N LYS A 8 -1.80 -5.90 22.31
CA LYS A 8 -0.62 -6.57 21.75
C LYS A 8 -0.98 -7.79 20.90
N TYR A 9 -1.99 -8.57 21.30
CA TYR A 9 -2.44 -9.73 20.53
C TYR A 9 -3.02 -9.32 19.19
N PHE A 10 -3.85 -8.27 19.17
CA PHE A 10 -4.39 -7.73 17.92
C PHE A 10 -3.26 -7.23 16.99
N HIS A 11 -2.25 -6.58 17.55
CA HIS A 11 -1.06 -6.15 16.79
C HIS A 11 -0.29 -7.33 16.19
N LEU A 12 -0.17 -8.43 16.94
CA LEU A 12 0.47 -9.65 16.45
C LEU A 12 -0.30 -10.24 15.27
N HIS A 13 -1.63 -10.31 15.35
CA HIS A 13 -2.47 -10.81 14.26
C HIS A 13 -2.27 -9.99 12.98
N VAL A 14 -2.26 -8.66 13.07
CA VAL A 14 -2.02 -7.77 11.92
C VAL A 14 -0.65 -8.04 11.28
N LYS A 15 0.39 -8.27 12.10
CA LYS A 15 1.72 -8.63 11.59
C LYS A 15 1.71 -9.98 10.86
N ILE A 16 1.13 -11.00 11.48
CA ILE A 16 1.04 -12.35 10.91
C ILE A 16 0.32 -12.27 9.55
N ILE A 17 -0.86 -11.64 9.51
CA ILE A 17 -1.63 -11.47 8.27
C ILE A 17 -0.80 -10.76 7.19
N GLY A 18 -0.15 -9.64 7.51
CA GLY A 18 0.67 -8.91 6.54
C GLY A 18 1.83 -9.75 6.00
N VAL A 19 2.55 -10.46 6.88
CA VAL A 19 3.66 -11.35 6.48
C VAL A 19 3.16 -12.52 5.64
N THR A 20 2.03 -13.13 6.00
CA THR A 20 1.40 -14.20 5.23
C THR A 20 1.02 -13.73 3.83
N ILE A 21 0.42 -12.54 3.68
CA ILE A 21 0.07 -11.99 2.36
C ILE A 21 1.32 -11.78 1.52
N ILE A 22 2.39 -11.22 2.10
CA ILE A 22 3.67 -11.04 1.40
C ILE A 22 4.23 -12.38 0.94
N PHE A 23 4.27 -13.37 1.82
CA PHE A 23 4.77 -14.71 1.51
C PHE A 23 3.95 -15.37 0.39
N CYS A 24 2.61 -15.37 0.50
CA CYS A 24 1.74 -15.90 -0.53
C CYS A 24 1.91 -15.19 -1.88
N SER A 25 2.12 -13.86 -1.86
CA SER A 25 2.38 -13.09 -3.08
C SER A 25 3.68 -13.53 -3.76
N ILE A 26 4.76 -13.70 -2.97
CA ILE A 26 6.05 -14.18 -3.49
C ILE A 26 5.92 -15.59 -4.06
N VAL A 27 5.24 -16.51 -3.36
CA VAL A 27 5.01 -17.87 -3.87
C VAL A 27 4.23 -17.82 -5.18
N LEU A 28 3.17 -17.00 -5.26
CA LEU A 28 2.40 -16.88 -6.50
C LEU A 28 3.22 -16.23 -7.62
N LEU A 29 4.10 -15.29 -7.31
CA LEU A 29 5.02 -14.72 -8.29
C LEU A 29 5.90 -15.80 -8.93
N PHE A 30 6.49 -16.69 -8.13
CA PHE A 30 7.25 -17.83 -8.66
C PHE A 30 6.39 -18.74 -9.53
N ILE A 31 5.17 -19.04 -9.10
CA ILE A 31 4.22 -19.84 -9.88
C ILE A 31 3.94 -19.16 -11.23
N ASN A 32 3.65 -17.86 -11.23
CA ASN A 32 3.37 -17.08 -12.44
C ASN A 32 4.57 -17.08 -13.41
N VAL A 33 5.80 -16.97 -12.90
CA VAL A 33 7.02 -16.93 -13.72
C VAL A 33 7.37 -18.32 -14.28
N ILE A 34 7.27 -19.37 -13.47
CA ILE A 34 7.66 -20.74 -13.87
C ILE A 34 6.62 -21.37 -14.80
N TYR A 35 5.34 -21.27 -14.44
CA TYR A 35 4.28 -21.96 -15.16
C TYR A 35 3.56 -21.07 -16.18
N GLY A 36 3.87 -19.77 -16.20
CA GLY A 36 3.24 -18.81 -17.10
C GLY A 36 1.72 -18.86 -17.01
N ASN A 37 1.07 -19.16 -18.14
CA ASN A 37 -0.39 -19.25 -18.24
C ASN A 37 -0.95 -20.69 -18.06
N ALA A 38 -0.11 -21.70 -17.81
CA ALA A 38 -0.54 -23.10 -17.76
C ALA A 38 -1.55 -23.39 -16.63
N LEU A 39 -1.45 -22.70 -15.50
CA LEU A 39 -2.25 -22.95 -14.30
C LEU A 39 -3.52 -22.07 -14.17
N ASN A 40 -3.85 -21.26 -15.19
CA ASN A 40 -5.00 -20.34 -15.22
C ASN A 40 -5.29 -19.60 -13.89
N VAL A 41 -4.25 -19.04 -13.26
CA VAL A 41 -4.34 -18.32 -11.97
C VAL A 41 -4.85 -16.88 -12.09
N LYS A 42 -5.65 -16.58 -13.12
CA LYS A 42 -6.15 -15.22 -13.42
C LYS A 42 -6.98 -14.64 -12.29
N TRP A 43 -7.89 -15.44 -11.73
CA TRP A 43 -8.79 -14.99 -10.67
C TRP A 43 -8.01 -14.60 -9.41
N LEU A 44 -7.02 -15.41 -9.03
CA LEU A 44 -6.20 -15.16 -7.84
C LEU A 44 -5.36 -13.88 -8.00
N ASN A 45 -4.73 -13.69 -9.17
CA ASN A 45 -3.98 -12.46 -9.46
C ASN A 45 -4.88 -11.21 -9.49
N LYS A 46 -6.14 -11.32 -9.93
CA LYS A 46 -7.11 -10.22 -9.81
C LYS A 46 -7.44 -9.90 -8.34
N LYS A 47 -7.69 -10.93 -7.52
CA LYS A 47 -7.98 -10.74 -6.09
C LYS A 47 -6.79 -10.12 -5.33
N LEU A 48 -5.57 -10.50 -5.70
CA LEU A 48 -4.36 -9.84 -5.24
C LEU A 48 -4.35 -8.37 -5.65
N GLY A 49 -4.62 -8.03 -6.91
CA GLY A 49 -4.77 -6.63 -7.35
C GLY A 49 -5.66 -5.81 -6.42
N SER A 50 -6.86 -6.32 -6.10
CA SER A 50 -7.79 -5.67 -5.16
C SER A 50 -7.24 -5.53 -3.74
N LEU A 51 -6.48 -6.51 -3.23
CA LEU A 51 -5.79 -6.36 -1.93
C LEU A 51 -4.74 -5.24 -1.97
N GLY A 52 -4.03 -5.09 -3.09
CA GLY A 52 -3.10 -3.99 -3.33
C GLY A 52 -3.82 -2.64 -3.32
N GLU A 53 -4.97 -2.54 -3.98
CA GLU A 53 -5.81 -1.33 -4.00
C GLU A 53 -6.28 -0.94 -2.60
N TYR A 54 -6.86 -1.88 -1.84
CA TYR A 54 -7.33 -1.60 -0.48
C TYR A 54 -6.18 -1.21 0.45
N GLY A 55 -5.03 -1.87 0.33
CA GLY A 55 -3.84 -1.51 1.09
C GLY A 55 -3.31 -0.13 0.74
N ALA A 56 -3.32 0.24 -0.55
CA ALA A 56 -2.93 1.57 -1.02
C ALA A 56 -3.87 2.66 -0.48
N MET A 57 -5.18 2.43 -0.51
CA MET A 57 -6.18 3.34 0.08
C MET A 57 -5.95 3.49 1.59
N LEU A 58 -5.71 2.40 2.30
CA LEU A 58 -5.44 2.42 3.74
C LEU A 58 -4.15 3.21 4.04
N ALA A 59 -3.09 3.00 3.25
CA ALA A 59 -1.83 3.75 3.39
C ALA A 59 -2.02 5.25 3.13
N ALA A 60 -2.77 5.62 2.08
CA ALA A 60 -3.07 7.02 1.73
C ALA A 60 -3.95 7.70 2.79
N SER A 61 -4.90 6.96 3.39
CA SER A 61 -5.80 7.47 4.42
C SER A 61 -5.06 8.03 5.64
N LEU A 62 -3.81 7.59 5.90
CA LEU A 62 -2.98 8.07 6.99
C LEU A 62 -2.79 9.59 6.96
N TRP A 63 -2.63 10.16 5.76
CA TRP A 63 -2.45 11.60 5.60
C TRP A 63 -3.73 12.38 5.92
N ILE A 64 -4.87 11.88 5.44
CA ILE A 64 -6.20 12.46 5.71
C ILE A 64 -6.52 12.36 7.20
N LEU A 65 -6.33 11.18 7.80
CA LEU A 65 -6.57 10.94 9.23
C LEU A 65 -5.77 11.86 10.14
N ARG A 66 -4.54 12.22 9.74
CA ARG A 66 -3.74 13.20 10.48
C ARG A 66 -4.42 14.57 10.51
N HIS A 67 -4.89 15.06 9.36
CA HIS A 67 -5.55 16.36 9.26
C HIS A 67 -6.89 16.37 9.98
N VAL A 68 -7.70 15.32 9.79
CA VAL A 68 -8.98 15.14 10.49
C VAL A 68 -8.76 15.15 12.00
N TRP A 69 -7.81 14.37 12.51
CA TRP A 69 -7.50 14.36 13.94
C TRP A 69 -7.10 15.76 14.46
N LEU A 70 -6.20 16.46 13.78
CA LEU A 70 -5.74 17.79 14.19
C LEU A 70 -6.88 18.80 14.19
N PHE A 71 -7.78 18.73 13.20
CA PHE A 71 -8.96 19.57 13.12
C PHE A 71 -9.94 19.31 14.27
N LEU A 72 -10.29 18.04 14.52
CA LEU A 72 -11.19 17.66 15.62
C LEU A 72 -10.61 18.04 16.99
N LYS A 73 -9.29 17.86 17.17
CA LYS A 73 -8.58 18.28 18.39
C LYS A 73 -8.70 19.80 18.60
N LYS A 74 -8.49 20.60 17.56
CA LYS A 74 -8.59 22.06 17.63
C LYS A 74 -10.00 22.53 17.99
N LYS A 75 -11.03 21.82 17.51
CA LYS A 75 -12.45 22.12 17.77
C LYS A 75 -13.01 21.45 19.03
N ASN A 76 -12.19 20.72 19.78
CA ASN A 76 -12.57 19.96 20.98
C ASN A 76 -13.81 19.05 20.77
N ILE A 77 -13.92 18.47 19.57
CA ILE A 77 -15.07 17.63 19.20
C ILE A 77 -14.94 16.25 19.86
N ILE A 78 -16.04 15.75 20.43
CA ILE A 78 -16.12 14.41 21.02
C ILE A 78 -15.73 13.36 19.97
N GLY A 79 -14.87 12.41 20.35
CA GLY A 79 -14.37 11.36 19.45
C GLY A 79 -12.99 11.62 18.83
N PHE A 80 -12.36 12.78 19.06
CA PHE A 80 -10.99 13.05 18.57
C PHE A 80 -9.97 11.99 19.04
N LYS A 81 -10.20 11.37 20.21
CA LYS A 81 -9.34 10.32 20.79
C LYS A 81 -9.40 9.02 19.99
N LEU A 82 -10.58 8.64 19.50
CA LEU A 82 -10.73 7.47 18.63
C LEU A 82 -9.98 7.67 17.31
N ILE A 83 -10.17 8.82 16.65
CA ILE A 83 -9.46 9.14 15.40
C ILE A 83 -7.94 9.18 15.60
N LYS A 84 -7.48 9.72 16.74
CA LYS A 84 -6.06 9.68 17.13
C LYS A 84 -5.55 8.23 17.23
N ASP A 85 -6.31 7.36 17.91
CA ASP A 85 -5.91 5.96 18.10
C ASP A 85 -5.87 5.20 16.77
N VAL A 86 -6.84 5.43 15.87
CA VAL A 86 -6.85 4.87 14.51
C VAL A 86 -5.65 5.37 13.71
N TYR A 87 -5.37 6.69 13.75
CA TYR A 87 -4.19 7.27 13.10
C TYR A 87 -2.89 6.64 13.62
N LEU A 88 -2.72 6.53 14.94
CA LEU A 88 -1.52 5.93 15.53
C LEU A 88 -1.37 4.44 15.18
N PHE A 89 -2.49 3.72 15.12
CA PHE A 89 -2.52 2.32 14.71
C PHE A 89 -2.08 2.16 13.25
N ILE A 90 -2.69 2.87 12.31
CA ILE A 90 -2.31 2.81 10.89
C ILE A 90 -0.87 3.28 10.71
N LYS A 91 -0.45 4.36 11.40
CA LYS A 91 0.94 4.83 11.37
C LYS A 91 1.94 3.75 11.78
N LYS A 92 1.61 2.97 12.82
CA LYS A 92 2.46 1.88 13.31
C LYS A 92 2.66 0.78 12.27
N PHE A 93 1.63 0.48 11.49
CA PHE A 93 1.64 -0.58 10.48
C PHE A 93 1.88 -0.09 9.05
N HIS A 94 1.98 1.22 8.82
CA HIS A 94 2.09 1.82 7.50
C HIS A 94 3.22 1.22 6.66
N VAL A 95 4.38 0.94 7.26
CA VAL A 95 5.51 0.31 6.57
C VAL A 95 5.17 -1.13 6.14
N LEU A 96 4.56 -1.93 7.03
CA LEU A 96 4.11 -3.28 6.71
C LEU A 96 3.05 -3.28 5.61
N ILE A 97 2.08 -2.37 5.69
CA ILE A 97 1.05 -2.17 4.67
C ILE A 97 1.73 -1.83 3.33
N GLY A 98 2.69 -0.89 3.33
CA GLY A 98 3.43 -0.50 2.13
C GLY A 98 4.16 -1.67 1.48
N TYR A 99 4.87 -2.50 2.25
CA TYR A 99 5.50 -3.71 1.73
C TYR A 99 4.49 -4.75 1.22
N THR A 100 3.35 -4.86 1.88
CA THR A 100 2.27 -5.77 1.45
C THR A 100 1.71 -5.32 0.09
N VAL A 101 1.38 -4.04 -0.05
CA VAL A 101 0.93 -3.44 -1.32
C VAL A 101 1.97 -3.64 -2.40
N LEU A 102 3.25 -3.37 -2.12
CA LEU A 102 4.32 -3.56 -3.08
C LEU A 102 4.43 -5.02 -3.56
N ALA A 103 4.48 -5.99 -2.65
CA ALA A 103 4.60 -7.41 -3.00
C ALA A 103 3.40 -7.89 -3.85
N VAL A 104 2.20 -7.52 -3.43
CA VAL A 104 0.95 -7.87 -4.09
C VAL A 104 0.86 -7.24 -5.48
N SER A 105 1.17 -5.94 -5.62
CA SER A 105 1.14 -5.22 -6.88
C SER A 105 2.22 -5.69 -7.86
N ILE A 106 3.42 -6.03 -7.39
CA ILE A 106 4.47 -6.63 -8.23
C ILE A 106 3.99 -7.98 -8.78
N THR A 107 3.43 -8.82 -7.92
CA THR A 107 2.93 -10.15 -8.31
C THR A 107 1.81 -10.03 -9.35
N HIS A 108 0.84 -9.16 -9.09
CA HIS A 108 -0.24 -8.83 -10.00
C HIS A 108 0.29 -8.30 -11.34
N GLY A 109 1.18 -7.30 -11.31
CA GLY A 109 1.75 -6.67 -12.49
C GLY A 109 2.52 -7.64 -13.35
N ILE A 110 3.43 -8.43 -12.76
CA ILE A 110 4.22 -9.43 -13.50
C ILE A 110 3.32 -10.46 -14.18
N TYR A 111 2.27 -10.94 -13.52
CA TYR A 111 1.32 -11.86 -14.14
C TYR A 111 0.68 -11.27 -15.41
N PHE A 112 0.19 -10.02 -15.34
CA PHE A 112 -0.44 -9.37 -16.49
C PHE A 112 0.55 -8.91 -17.57
N LEU A 113 1.82 -8.65 -17.20
CA LEU A 113 2.91 -8.45 -18.14
C LEU A 113 3.18 -9.72 -18.96
N LEU A 114 3.30 -10.87 -18.29
CA LEU A 114 3.55 -12.16 -18.95
C LEU A 114 2.37 -12.62 -19.81
N LYS A 115 1.15 -12.40 -19.33
CA LYS A 115 -0.08 -12.78 -20.06
C LYS A 115 -0.38 -11.86 -21.24
N GLY A 116 0.08 -10.60 -21.17
CA GLY A 116 -0.35 -9.54 -22.07
C GLY A 116 -1.81 -9.13 -21.85
N SER A 117 -2.17 -7.99 -22.43
CA SER A 117 -3.54 -7.46 -22.43
C SER A 117 -3.90 -6.95 -23.82
N ARG A 118 -5.15 -7.19 -24.25
CA ARG A 118 -5.70 -6.57 -25.46
C ARG A 118 -6.12 -5.11 -25.23
N HIS A 119 -6.28 -4.71 -23.97
CA HIS A 119 -6.61 -3.34 -23.57
C HIS A 119 -5.33 -2.58 -23.28
N ILE A 120 -4.87 -1.83 -24.27
CA ILE A 120 -3.58 -1.13 -24.25
C ILE A 120 -3.51 -0.06 -23.15
N LEU A 121 -4.62 0.65 -22.90
CA LEU A 121 -4.71 1.68 -21.88
C LEU A 121 -4.58 1.11 -20.47
N ILE A 122 -5.30 0.02 -20.16
CA ILE A 122 -5.19 -0.71 -18.89
C ILE A 122 -3.76 -1.20 -18.67
N PHE A 123 -3.13 -1.72 -19.72
CA PHE A 123 -1.77 -2.24 -19.65
C PHE A 123 -0.74 -1.15 -19.29
N TYR A 124 -0.71 -0.06 -20.05
CA TYR A 124 0.25 1.02 -19.83
C TYR A 124 -0.01 1.82 -18.55
N SER A 125 -1.28 2.07 -18.20
CA SER A 125 -1.62 2.69 -16.91
C SER A 125 -1.21 1.81 -15.72
N GLY A 126 -1.28 0.49 -15.86
CA GLY A 126 -0.80 -0.47 -14.86
C GLY A 126 0.71 -0.44 -14.69
N ILE A 127 1.46 -0.43 -15.81
CA ILE A 127 2.94 -0.29 -15.80
C ILE A 127 3.34 1.02 -15.13
N PHE A 128 2.72 2.13 -15.52
CA PHE A 128 2.97 3.43 -14.93
C PHE A 128 2.73 3.40 -13.42
N SER A 129 1.57 2.90 -12.98
CA SER A 129 1.21 2.83 -11.55
C SER A 129 2.18 1.97 -10.75
N LEU A 130 2.58 0.81 -11.29
CA LEU A 130 3.55 -0.08 -10.65
C LEU A 130 4.92 0.58 -10.54
N PHE A 131 5.37 1.26 -11.59
CA PHE A 131 6.66 1.95 -11.59
C PHE A 131 6.72 3.06 -10.53
N ILE A 132 5.68 3.90 -10.44
CA ILE A 132 5.60 4.95 -9.41
C ILE A 132 5.52 4.32 -8.01
N LEU A 133 4.80 3.20 -7.83
CA LEU A 133 4.74 2.49 -6.56
C LEU A 133 6.11 1.95 -6.11
N ILE A 134 6.92 1.44 -7.05
CA ILE A 134 8.29 1.00 -6.77
C ILE A 134 9.14 2.19 -6.31
N ILE A 135 9.09 3.33 -7.03
CA ILE A 135 9.79 4.56 -6.62
C ILE A 135 9.32 5.01 -5.22
N LEU A 136 8.02 4.97 -4.95
CA LEU A 136 7.44 5.33 -3.66
C LEU A 136 7.99 4.45 -2.53
N GLY A 137 8.10 3.13 -2.78
CA GLY A 137 8.68 2.17 -1.85
C GLY A 137 10.17 2.43 -1.59
N VAL A 138 10.95 2.73 -2.63
CA VAL A 138 12.38 3.08 -2.51
C VAL A 138 12.57 4.35 -1.68
N VAL A 139 11.83 5.42 -1.98
CA VAL A 139 11.87 6.67 -1.20
C VAL A 139 11.41 6.43 0.25
N GLY A 140 10.38 5.61 0.46
CA GLY A 140 9.92 5.20 1.79
C GLY A 140 10.99 4.45 2.59
N PHE A 141 11.73 3.54 1.95
CA PHE A 141 12.85 2.82 2.56
C PHE A 141 13.98 3.77 2.98
N PHE A 142 14.39 4.69 2.10
CA PHE A 142 15.41 5.68 2.46
C PHE A 142 14.95 6.59 3.59
N LEU A 143 13.67 6.99 3.61
CA LEU A 143 13.08 7.76 4.70
C LEU A 143 13.15 7.01 6.04
N GLN A 144 12.96 5.70 6.03
CA GLN A 144 13.07 4.87 7.24
C GLN A 144 14.52 4.71 7.71
N LYS A 145 15.47 4.55 6.77
CA LYS A 145 16.90 4.32 7.06
C LYS A 145 17.64 5.59 7.51
N HIS A 146 17.35 6.73 6.88
CA HIS A 146 18.07 7.98 7.15
C HIS A 146 17.35 8.84 8.21
N ASN A 147 17.70 8.62 9.49
CA ASN A 147 17.16 9.37 10.63
C ASN A 147 17.90 10.70 10.93
N LYS A 148 18.69 11.23 9.98
CA LYS A 148 19.34 12.55 10.13
C LYS A 148 18.31 13.65 9.84
N LYS A 149 18.04 14.52 10.84
CA LYS A 149 16.95 15.52 10.85
C LYS A 149 16.84 16.39 9.59
N THR A 150 17.96 16.72 8.95
CA THR A 150 18.00 17.68 7.82
C THR A 150 17.37 17.13 6.54
N ASN A 151 17.68 15.91 6.12
CA ASN A 151 17.13 15.33 4.87
C ASN A 151 15.72 14.74 5.05
N LEU A 152 15.31 14.51 6.31
CA LEU A 152 14.03 13.87 6.66
C LEU A 152 12.80 14.67 6.20
N ILE A 153 12.87 16.00 6.17
CA ILE A 153 11.78 16.86 5.68
C ILE A 153 11.62 16.71 4.16
N LEU A 154 12.74 16.72 3.42
CA LEU A 154 12.75 16.56 1.97
C LEU A 154 12.19 15.19 1.57
N TYR A 155 12.68 14.10 2.17
CA TYR A 155 12.18 12.75 1.88
C TYR A 155 10.69 12.57 2.20
N ARG A 156 10.18 13.21 3.26
CA ARG A 156 8.73 13.19 3.57
C ARG A 156 7.91 13.90 2.50
N LYS A 157 8.34 15.08 2.06
CA LYS A 157 7.66 15.82 0.99
C LYS A 157 7.70 15.03 -0.32
N ALA A 158 8.87 14.48 -0.67
CA ALA A 158 9.03 13.63 -1.86
C ALA A 158 8.09 12.41 -1.80
N HIS A 159 8.07 11.68 -0.69
CA HIS A 159 7.19 10.53 -0.51
C HIS A 159 5.71 10.91 -0.66
N GLN A 160 5.28 12.06 -0.11
CA GLN A 160 3.91 12.55 -0.26
C GLN A 160 3.57 12.92 -1.71
N ILE A 161 4.45 13.63 -2.41
CA ILE A 161 4.23 14.01 -3.82
C ILE A 161 4.13 12.75 -4.68
N ILE A 162 5.05 11.80 -4.50
CA ILE A 162 5.05 10.54 -5.25
C ILE A 162 3.80 9.72 -4.93
N ALA A 163 3.34 9.72 -3.67
CA ALA A 163 2.09 9.05 -3.29
C ALA A 163 0.85 9.66 -3.96
N ILE A 164 0.83 10.99 -4.16
CA ILE A 164 -0.25 11.67 -4.91
C ILE A 164 -0.20 11.27 -6.39
N ILE A 165 0.98 11.30 -7.00
CA ILE A 165 1.16 10.87 -8.40
C ILE A 165 0.73 9.40 -8.58
N PHE A 166 1.13 8.53 -7.64
CA PHE A 166 0.69 7.14 -7.61
C PHE A 166 -0.84 7.02 -7.49
N GLY A 167 -1.45 7.79 -6.59
CA GLY A 167 -2.90 7.78 -6.41
C GLY A 167 -3.67 8.18 -7.68
N ILE A 168 -3.18 9.18 -8.41
CA ILE A 168 -3.75 9.58 -9.70
C ILE A 168 -3.58 8.47 -10.73
N GLY A 169 -2.37 7.90 -10.85
CA GLY A 169 -2.10 6.80 -11.77
C GLY A 169 -2.96 5.57 -11.50
N LEU A 170 -3.09 5.19 -10.22
CA LEU A 170 -3.94 4.09 -9.77
C LEU A 170 -5.41 4.36 -10.10
N LEU A 171 -5.91 5.57 -9.85
CA LEU A 171 -7.30 5.92 -10.18
C LEU A 171 -7.56 5.77 -11.68
N ILE A 172 -6.67 6.29 -12.53
CA ILE A 172 -6.76 6.13 -13.98
C ILE A 172 -6.81 4.65 -14.33
N HIS A 173 -5.88 3.85 -13.82
CA HIS A 173 -5.79 2.41 -14.09
C HIS A 173 -7.07 1.64 -13.72
N LEU A 174 -7.78 2.05 -12.68
CA LEU A 174 -9.04 1.44 -12.25
C LEU A 174 -10.25 1.86 -13.09
N THR A 175 -10.16 2.97 -13.82
CA THR A 175 -11.28 3.55 -14.60
C THR A 175 -11.22 3.30 -16.10
N VAL A 176 -10.05 2.94 -16.64
CA VAL A 176 -9.83 2.69 -18.08
C VAL A 176 -9.94 1.23 -18.48
#